data_AF-A0A7C2M8Y8-F1
#
_entry.id   AF-A0A7C2M8Y8-F1
#
_cell.length_a   1.000
_cell.length_b   1.000
_cell.length_c   1.000
_cell.angle_alpha   90.00
_cell.angle_beta   90.00
_cell.angle_gamma   90.00
#
_symmetry.space_group_name_H-M   'P 1'
#
loop_
_entity.id
_entity.type
_entity.pdbx_description
1 polymer ?
#
loop_
_entity_poly.entity_id
_entity_poly.type
_entity_poly.pdbx_seq_one_letter_code
_entity_poly.pdbx_strand_id
1 'polypeptide(L)' 'MSSKIAIFSYLIIAVNVIVFIRSITNPESYNMLVTNYGLVPTQIMGGNNLVSLVTSMFLHADVIHLGLNMIFLLLSG' A
#
# COMPACT_ATOMS: atom_id res chain seq x y z
N MET A 1 -19.44 -18.78 -5.35
CA MET A 1 -17.96 -18.68 -5.43
C MET A 1 -17.55 -17.47 -4.59
N SER A 2 -16.96 -17.59 -3.39
CA SER A 2 -16.55 -16.34 -2.67
C SER A 2 -15.64 -16.51 -1.44
N SER A 3 -15.71 -17.61 -0.67
CA SER A 3 -15.04 -17.66 0.64
C SER A 3 -13.50 -17.49 0.62
N LYS A 4 -12.78 -18.13 -0.32
CA LYS A 4 -11.31 -18.05 -0.36
C LYS A 4 -10.80 -16.71 -0.90
N ILE A 5 -11.49 -16.14 -1.89
CA ILE A 5 -11.10 -14.87 -2.50
C ILE A 5 -11.31 -13.73 -1.49
N ALA A 6 -12.41 -13.78 -0.74
CA ALA A 6 -12.69 -12.83 0.33
C ALA A 6 -11.57 -12.80 1.41
N ILE A 7 -10.98 -13.94 1.79
CA ILE A 7 -9.90 -13.99 2.79
C ILE A 7 -8.68 -13.17 2.33
N PHE A 8 -8.26 -13.31 1.08
CA PHE A 8 -7.12 -12.55 0.55
C PHE A 8 -7.43 -11.06 0.45
N SER A 9 -8.65 -10.70 0.01
CA SER A 9 -9.09 -9.30 -0.01
C SER A 9 -9.02 -8.69 1.40
N TYR A 10 -9.54 -9.38 2.42
CA TYR A 10 -9.45 -8.90 3.81
C TYR A 10 -8.01 -8.78 4.33
N LEU A 11 -7.12 -9.70 3.97
CA LEU A 11 -5.71 -9.62 4.35
C LEU A 11 -5.02 -8.40 3.70
N ILE A 12 -5.26 -8.17 2.41
CA ILE A 12 -4.71 -7.01 1.70
C ILE A 12 -5.25 -5.72 2.31
N ILE A 13 -6.55 -5.65 2.62
CA ILE A 13 -7.16 -4.50 3.30
C ILE A 13 -6.50 -4.24 4.65
N ALA A 14 -6.33 -5.28 5.47
CA ALA A 14 -5.70 -5.16 6.78
C ALA A 14 -4.29 -4.58 6.69
N VAL A 15 -3.46 -5.07 5.75
CA VAL A 15 -2.10 -4.55 5.54
C VAL A 15 -2.13 -3.08 5.11
N ASN A 16 -3.00 -2.71 4.16
CA ASN A 16 -3.13 -1.32 3.70
C ASN A 16 -3.50 -0.37 4.85
N VAL A 17 -4.45 -0.77 5.70
CA VAL A 17 -4.87 0.02 6.86
C VAL A 17 -3.73 0.14 7.88
N ILE A 18 -2.99 -0.93 8.17
CA ILE A 18 -1.86 -0.89 9.10
C ILE A 18 -0.76 0.04 8.60
N VAL A 19 -0.39 -0.04 7.32
CA VAL A 19 0.63 0.82 6.70
C VAL A 19 0.20 2.28 6.74
N PHE A 20 -1.08 2.56 6.47
CA PHE A 20 -1.62 3.92 6.54
C PHE A 20 -1.64 4.48 7.96
N ILE A 21 -2.07 3.70 8.96
CA ILE A 21 -2.02 4.12 10.37
C ILE A 21 -0.57 4.46 10.77
N ARG A 22 0.39 3.63 10.33
CA ARG A 22 1.81 3.88 10.59
C ARG A 22 2.30 5.16 9.92
N SER A 23 1.85 5.47 8.70
CA SER A 23 2.29 6.68 7.98
C SER A 23 1.82 7.97 8.63
N ILE A 24 0.62 7.97 9.24
CA ILE A 24 0.06 9.15 9.91
C ILE A 24 0.43 9.26 11.39
N THR A 25 1.13 8.27 11.96
CA THR A 25 1.49 8.26 13.40
C THR A 25 2.40 9.45 13.78
N ASN A 26 3.32 9.83 12.89
CA ASN A 26 4.11 11.04 13.02
C ASN A 26 4.61 11.53 11.64
N PRO A 27 4.96 12.82 11.49
CA PRO A 27 5.38 13.39 10.21
C PRO A 27 6.61 12.70 9.58
N GLU A 28 7.53 12.20 10.41
CA GLU A 28 8.73 11.52 9.92
C GLU A 28 8.41 10.13 9.34
N SER A 29 7.41 9.44 9.89
CA SER A 29 7.02 8.10 9.45
C SER A 29 6.51 8.11 8.02
N TYR A 30 5.74 9.12 7.63
CA TYR A 30 5.32 9.29 6.24
C TYR A 30 6.52 9.39 5.30
N ASN A 31 7.44 10.31 5.57
CA ASN A 31 8.62 10.52 4.73
C ASN A 31 9.52 9.28 4.68
N MET A 32 9.72 8.61 5.82
CA MET A 32 10.49 7.37 5.89
C MET A 32 9.84 6.27 5.04
N LEU A 33 8.52 6.09 5.13
CA LEU A 33 7.81 5.06 4.37
C LEU A 33 7.85 5.34 2.87
N VAL A 34 7.58 6.58 2.46
CA VAL A 34 7.60 6.97 1.04
C VAL A 34 9.00 6.86 0.46
N THR A 35 10.03 7.28 1.18
CA THR A 35 11.42 7.26 0.68
C THR A 35 11.95 5.83 0.51
N ASN A 36 11.61 4.92 1.43
CA ASN A 36 12.15 3.56 1.40
C ASN A 36 11.29 2.59 0.58
N TYR A 37 9.96 2.74 0.60
CA TYR A 37 9.02 1.79 0.01
C TYR A 37 8.26 2.33 -1.19
N GLY A 38 8.41 3.62 -1.51
CA GLY A 38 7.87 4.24 -2.70
C GLY A 38 8.68 3.88 -3.95
N LEU A 39 7.99 3.81 -5.09
CA LEU A 39 8.61 3.48 -6.37
C LEU A 39 9.28 4.71 -6.97
N VAL A 40 10.59 4.61 -7.21
CA VAL A 40 11.38 5.64 -7.90
C VAL A 40 11.94 5.04 -9.20
N PRO A 41 11.50 5.48 -10.39
CA PRO A 41 11.87 4.84 -11.66
C PRO A 41 13.38 4.71 -11.89
N THR A 42 14.15 5.72 -11.53
CA THR A 42 15.62 5.70 -11.66
C THR A 42 16.28 4.62 -10.80
N GLN A 43 15.72 4.31 -9.62
CA GLN A 43 16.21 3.21 -8.79
C GLN A 43 15.91 1.86 -9.45
N ILE A 44 14.69 1.67 -9.94
CA ILE A 44 14.26 0.42 -10.60
C ILE A 44 15.08 0.14 -11.86
N MET A 45 15.26 1.14 -12.72
CA MET A 45 16.06 1.01 -13.95
C MET A 45 17.53 0.67 -13.65
N GLY A 46 18.04 1.13 -12.50
CA GLY A 46 19.37 0.79 -12.01
C GLY A 46 19.46 -0.54 -11.24
N GLY A 47 18.39 -1.32 -11.16
CA GLY A 47 18.34 -2.59 -10.41
C GLY A 47 18.27 -2.42 -8.89
N ASN A 48 18.05 -1.21 -8.39
CA ASN A 48 17.97 -0.89 -6.97
C ASN A 48 16.51 -0.83 -6.50
N ASN A 49 16.29 -1.13 -5.21
CA ASN A 49 14.98 -1.02 -4.56
C ASN A 49 13.82 -1.69 -5.32
N LEU A 50 14.08 -2.85 -5.95
CA LEU A 50 13.07 -3.57 -6.75
C LEU A 50 11.84 -4.00 -5.92
N VAL A 51 12.01 -4.15 -4.61
CA VAL A 51 10.91 -4.43 -3.67
C VAL A 51 9.82 -3.35 -3.70
N SER A 52 10.18 -2.10 -4.05
CA SER A 52 9.23 -0.99 -4.21
C SER A 52 8.22 -1.18 -5.33
N LEU A 53 8.44 -2.12 -6.27
CA LEU A 53 7.43 -2.54 -7.24
C LEU A 53 6.18 -3.12 -6.57
N VAL A 54 6.36 -3.76 -5.41
CA VAL A 54 5.26 -4.35 -4.64
C VAL A 54 4.88 -3.45 -3.47
N THR A 55 5.85 -2.94 -2.71
CA THR A 55 5.54 -2.19 -1.48
C THR A 55 4.89 -0.84 -1.76
N SER A 56 5.14 -0.23 -2.93
CA SER A 56 4.48 1.03 -3.31
C SER A 56 2.96 0.90 -3.43
N MET A 57 2.45 -0.30 -3.74
CA MET A 57 1.00 -0.57 -3.84
C MET A 57 0.26 -0.42 -2.50
N PHE A 58 0.98 -0.41 -1.38
CA PHE A 58 0.40 -0.28 -0.04
C PHE A 58 0.47 1.15 0.52
N LEU A 59 1.17 2.06 -0.15
CA LEU A 59 1.33 3.44 0.30
C LEU A 59 0.15 4.31 -0.18
N HIS A 60 -0.44 5.05 0.74
CA HIS A 60 -1.59 5.92 0.48
C HIS A 60 -1.34 7.32 1.05
N ALA A 61 -1.66 8.35 0.27
CA ALA A 61 -1.40 9.75 0.63
C ALA A 61 -2.43 10.31 1.62
N ASP A 62 -3.68 9.86 1.55
CA ASP A 62 -4.77 10.33 2.38
C ASP A 62 -5.87 9.27 2.56
N VAL A 63 -6.83 9.58 3.43
CA VAL A 63 -7.93 8.69 3.81
C VAL A 63 -8.88 8.40 2.64
N ILE A 64 -9.07 9.36 1.72
CA ILE A 64 -9.98 9.19 0.59
C ILE A 64 -9.36 8.22 -0.42
N HIS A 65 -8.09 8.41 -0.77
CA HIS A 65 -7.36 7.46 -1.63
C HIS A 65 -7.38 6.04 -1.06
N LEU A 66 -7.12 5.88 0.25
CA LEU A 66 -7.21 4.58 0.92
C LEU A 66 -8.63 4.00 0.81
N GLY A 67 -9.65 4.78 1.18
CA GLY A 67 -11.04 4.31 1.20
C GLY A 67 -11.53 3.84 -0.15
N LEU A 68 -11.26 4.60 -1.22
CA LEU A 68 -11.66 4.24 -2.58
C LEU A 68 -10.98 2.96 -3.07
N ASN A 69 -9.69 2.76 -2.77
CA ASN A 69 -8.99 1.52 -3.10
C ASN A 69 -9.56 0.31 -2.35
N MET A 70 -9.91 0.45 -1.06
CA MET A 70 -10.48 -0.66 -0.30
C MET A 70 -11.89 -1.03 -0.79
N ILE A 71 -12.71 -0.03 -1.16
CA ILE A 71 -14.03 -0.27 -1.76
C ILE A 71 -13.86 -1.00 -3.10
N PHE A 72 -12.96 -0.52 -3.96
CA PHE A 72 -12.70 -1.17 -5.25
C PHE A 72 -12.24 -2.62 -5.05
N LEU A 73 -11.34 -2.88 -4.12
CA LEU A 73 -10.84 -4.22 -3.82
C LEU A 73 -11.94 -5.15 -3.30
N LEU A 74 -12.85 -4.67 -2.46
CA LEU A 74 -14.00 -5.44 -1.95
C LEU A 74 -15.04 -5.76 -3.02
N LEU A 75 -15.21 -4.87 -4.01
CA LEU A 75 -16.18 -5.06 -5.09
C LEU A 75 -15.62 -5.92 -6.24
N SER A 76 -14.32 -5.88 -6.46
CA SER A 76 -13.65 -6.57 -7.57
C SER A 76 -13.01 -7.91 -7.22
N GLY A 77 -12.73 -8.17 -5.93
CA GLY A 77 -12.22 -9.46 -5.44
C GLY A 77 -13.34 -10.39 -4.99
#